data_AF-I4B350-F1
#
_entry.id   AF-I4B350-F1
#
_cell.length_a   1.000
_cell.length_b   1.000
_cell.length_c   1.000
_cell.angle_alpha   90.00
_cell.angle_beta   90.00
_cell.angle_gamma   90.00
#
_symmetry.space_group_name_H-M   'P 1'
#
loop_
_entity.id
_entity.type
_entity.pdbx_description
1 polymer ?
#
loop_
_entity_poly.entity_id
_entity_poly.type
_entity_poly.pdbx_seq_one_letter_code
_entity_poly.pdbx_strand_id
1 'polypeptide(L)'
;MLRSTLASSTVVLLSLVASGCSNIGLLEQLENPGATKVESCGSNCRIFVSSNTYTGALGGPAGADTKCMNDPSRPSSKTIWKALLAHPSQRIACTSANCGGGAGENSNWVLKPNSTYSLLNGAIVSTTNSSGIFNFPFTTVIGGAGAGVWTGIASNWLQGGNCTGWTLADSSLAAVGNAGDSTMQAINWTNSVCTSGSLLYCVEQ
;
A
#
# COMPACT_ATOMS: atom_id res chain seq x y z
N MET A 1 62.57 -9.64 48.74
CA MET A 1 61.34 -9.03 49.27
C MET A 1 60.88 -7.94 48.32
N LEU A 2 59.90 -8.23 47.46
CA LEU A 2 58.69 -7.43 47.20
C LEU A 2 57.89 -8.16 46.10
N ARG A 3 56.65 -8.55 46.42
CA ARG A 3 55.68 -9.12 45.48
C ARG A 3 55.00 -7.99 44.71
N SER A 4 54.73 -8.15 43.41
CA SER A 4 53.52 -7.56 42.81
C SER A 4 52.96 -8.48 41.72
N THR A 5 51.82 -9.08 42.05
CA THR A 5 50.86 -9.74 41.17
C THR A 5 50.20 -8.75 40.22
N LEU A 6 49.99 -9.12 38.95
CA LEU A 6 48.91 -8.58 38.14
C LEU A 6 48.17 -9.70 37.42
N ALA A 7 46.86 -9.65 37.56
CA ALA A 7 45.90 -10.70 37.28
C ALA A 7 45.29 -10.58 35.88
N SER A 8 44.86 -11.75 35.39
CA SER A 8 43.99 -12.01 34.26
C SER A 8 42.73 -11.14 34.25
N SER A 9 42.28 -10.69 33.08
CA SER A 9 40.91 -10.21 32.86
C SER A 9 40.48 -10.45 31.42
N THR A 10 39.80 -11.57 31.22
CA THR A 10 39.04 -11.92 30.02
C THR A 10 37.82 -11.02 29.92
N VAL A 11 37.69 -10.23 28.86
CA VAL A 11 36.51 -9.40 28.59
C VAL A 11 35.40 -10.29 28.03
N VAL A 12 34.37 -10.56 28.84
CA VAL A 12 33.13 -11.21 28.38
C VAL A 12 32.23 -10.14 27.80
N LEU A 13 32.09 -10.13 26.48
CA LEU A 13 31.17 -9.22 25.77
C LEU A 13 29.74 -9.76 25.92
N LEU A 14 28.98 -9.18 26.85
CA LEU A 14 27.56 -9.50 27.03
C LEU A 14 26.75 -8.74 25.98
N SER A 15 26.40 -9.40 24.88
CA SER A 15 25.52 -8.83 23.85
C SER A 15 24.07 -8.82 24.36
N LEU A 16 23.59 -7.66 24.81
CA LEU A 16 22.18 -7.40 25.03
C LEU A 16 21.47 -7.28 23.67
N VAL A 17 20.62 -8.26 23.35
CA VAL A 17 19.68 -8.17 22.22
C VAL A 17 18.53 -7.29 22.68
N ALA A 18 18.63 -5.99 22.41
CA ALA A 18 17.49 -5.08 22.56
C ALA A 18 16.54 -5.33 21.39
N SER A 19 15.37 -5.91 21.71
CA SER A 19 14.23 -6.02 20.80
C SER A 19 13.84 -4.61 20.33
N GLY A 20 14.34 -4.22 19.16
CA GLY A 20 14.05 -2.92 18.57
C GLY A 20 12.57 -2.82 18.22
N CYS A 21 11.82 -2.03 18.98
CA CYS A 21 10.63 -1.39 18.44
C CYS A 21 11.08 -0.53 17.25
N SER A 22 10.55 -0.83 16.07
CA SER A 22 10.86 -0.14 14.80
C SER A 22 10.38 1.32 14.82
N ASN A 23 11.11 2.20 15.51
CA ASN A 23 11.10 3.64 15.30
C ASN A 23 12.37 4.06 14.54
N ILE A 24 12.61 3.42 13.39
CA ILE A 24 13.66 3.80 12.43
C ILE A 24 13.55 5.27 12.03
N GLY A 25 12.35 5.85 12.04
CA GLY A 25 12.13 7.23 11.63
C GLY A 25 12.68 8.30 12.58
N LEU A 26 13.06 7.98 13.83
CA LEU A 26 13.63 8.98 14.75
C LEU A 26 15.16 9.10 14.61
N LEU A 27 15.84 8.01 14.26
CA LEU A 27 17.27 8.00 13.99
C LEU A 27 17.59 8.77 12.70
N GLU A 28 16.78 8.58 11.66
CA GLU A 28 16.94 9.28 10.38
C GLU A 28 16.74 10.82 10.51
N GLN A 29 15.89 11.26 11.44
CA GLN A 29 15.67 12.69 11.71
C GLN A 29 16.86 13.41 12.37
N LEU A 30 17.72 12.68 13.08
CA LEU A 30 18.92 13.25 13.70
C LEU A 30 20.12 13.22 12.75
N GLU A 31 20.14 12.29 11.80
CA GLU A 31 21.23 12.16 10.83
C GLU A 31 21.16 13.22 9.70
N ASN A 32 19.98 13.80 9.42
CA ASN A 32 19.85 14.87 8.44
C ASN A 32 18.80 15.95 8.84
N PRO A 33 19.20 16.96 9.64
CA PRO A 33 18.34 18.09 10.00
C PRO A 33 18.10 18.98 8.77
N GLY A 34 17.14 18.57 7.92
CA GLY A 34 16.81 19.23 6.66
C GLY A 34 15.99 18.37 5.69
N ALA A 35 15.91 17.05 5.90
CA ALA A 35 15.00 16.21 5.15
C ALA A 35 13.54 16.49 5.54
N THR A 36 12.71 16.91 4.60
CA THR A 36 11.25 16.94 4.76
C THR A 36 10.78 15.53 5.05
N LYS A 37 10.38 15.26 6.30
CA LYS A 37 9.78 13.98 6.68
C LYS A 37 8.56 13.75 5.79
N VAL A 38 8.59 12.68 5.00
CA VAL A 38 7.35 12.15 4.44
C VAL A 38 6.53 11.68 5.63
N GLU A 39 5.44 12.38 5.92
CA GLU A 39 4.54 11.97 6.99
C GLU A 39 3.88 10.65 6.59
N SER A 40 4.26 9.59 7.30
CA SER A 40 3.62 8.29 7.18
C SER A 40 2.36 8.25 8.04
N CYS A 41 1.28 7.67 7.54
CA CYS A 41 0.02 7.48 8.27
C CYS A 41 0.10 6.48 9.44
N GLY A 42 1.26 5.88 9.70
CA GLY A 42 1.39 4.86 10.74
C GLY A 42 0.42 3.70 10.50
N SER A 43 -0.42 3.40 11.49
CA SER A 43 -1.46 2.34 11.44
C SER A 43 -2.88 2.85 11.17
N ASN A 44 -3.07 4.16 10.98
CA ASN A 44 -4.37 4.77 10.70
C ASN A 44 -4.25 5.60 9.42
N CYS A 45 -4.57 4.96 8.30
CA CYS A 45 -4.38 5.51 6.97
C CYS A 45 -5.71 5.89 6.35
N ARG A 46 -5.67 6.76 5.35
CA ARG A 46 -6.86 7.17 4.60
C ARG A 46 -6.87 6.60 3.20
N ILE A 47 -8.06 6.48 2.65
CA ILE A 47 -8.31 6.06 1.27
C ILE A 47 -9.41 6.93 0.65
N PHE A 48 -9.26 7.25 -0.62
CA PHE A 48 -10.30 7.92 -1.42
C PHE A 48 -10.32 7.41 -2.86
N VAL A 49 -11.39 7.72 -3.60
CA VAL A 49 -11.49 7.48 -5.04
C VAL A 49 -11.12 8.75 -5.79
N SER A 50 -10.25 8.65 -6.79
CA SER A 50 -9.86 9.78 -7.63
C SER A 50 -11.06 10.51 -8.24
N SER A 51 -10.90 11.80 -8.50
CA SER A 51 -11.96 12.62 -9.13
C SER A 51 -12.03 12.39 -10.64
N ASN A 52 -10.89 12.10 -11.25
CA ASN A 52 -10.76 11.87 -12.69
C ASN A 52 -10.71 10.38 -13.00
N THR A 53 -11.14 10.03 -14.22
CA THR A 53 -10.93 8.71 -14.81
C THR A 53 -9.67 8.70 -15.67
N TYR A 54 -9.07 7.52 -15.80
CA TYR A 54 -7.84 7.29 -16.54
C TYR A 54 -7.95 6.01 -17.38
N THR A 55 -7.33 6.01 -18.56
CA THR A 55 -7.09 4.78 -19.33
C THR A 55 -6.07 3.89 -18.64
N GLY A 56 -5.91 2.65 -19.10
CA GLY A 56 -4.89 1.71 -18.63
C GLY A 56 -3.43 2.18 -18.75
N ALA A 57 -3.15 3.16 -19.62
CA ALA A 57 -1.84 3.81 -19.75
C ALA A 57 -1.55 4.80 -18.59
N LEU A 58 -1.39 4.27 -17.38
CA LEU A 58 -1.12 5.07 -16.18
C LEU A 58 0.34 5.50 -16.05
N GLY A 59 1.26 4.87 -16.78
CA GLY A 59 2.71 5.05 -16.64
C GLY A 59 3.31 4.11 -15.58
N GLY A 60 2.75 2.92 -15.45
CA GLY A 60 3.10 1.97 -14.39
C GLY A 60 2.63 2.40 -13.00
N PRO A 61 3.02 1.66 -11.94
CA PRO A 61 2.64 1.99 -10.57
C PRO A 61 3.04 3.40 -10.13
N ALA A 62 4.22 3.88 -10.53
CA ALA A 62 4.70 5.22 -10.19
C ALA A 62 3.89 6.33 -10.90
N GLY A 63 3.49 6.10 -12.15
CA GLY A 63 2.62 7.02 -12.88
C GLY A 63 1.23 7.09 -12.25
N ALA A 64 0.67 5.95 -11.81
CA ALA A 64 -0.60 5.91 -11.08
C ALA A 64 -0.51 6.62 -9.72
N ASP A 65 0.58 6.45 -8.98
CA ASP A 65 0.83 7.19 -7.74
C ASP A 65 0.88 8.70 -8.00
N THR A 66 1.52 9.11 -9.10
CA THR A 66 1.55 10.51 -9.54
C THR A 66 0.16 11.06 -9.82
N LYS A 67 -0.77 10.24 -10.35
CA LYS A 67 -2.17 10.64 -10.52
C LYS A 67 -2.86 10.84 -9.18
N CYS A 68 -2.69 9.93 -8.22
CA CYS A 68 -3.21 10.10 -6.85
C CYS A 68 -2.64 11.33 -6.15
N MET A 69 -1.34 11.59 -6.33
CA MET A 69 -0.67 12.77 -5.77
C MET A 69 -1.11 14.08 -6.39
N ASN A 70 -1.70 14.07 -7.58
CA ASN A 70 -2.20 15.27 -8.25
C ASN A 70 -3.73 15.34 -8.28
N ASP A 71 -4.42 14.41 -7.62
CA ASP A 71 -5.88 14.40 -7.62
C ASP A 71 -6.44 15.59 -6.81
N PRO A 72 -7.43 16.32 -7.33
CA PRO A 72 -8.04 17.44 -6.61
C PRO A 72 -8.69 17.06 -5.27
N SER A 73 -9.12 15.80 -5.10
CA SER A 73 -9.71 15.32 -3.85
C SER A 73 -8.69 15.00 -2.76
N ARG A 74 -7.39 15.09 -3.05
CA ARG A 74 -6.32 14.86 -2.07
C ARG A 74 -6.36 15.95 -0.99
N PRO A 75 -6.45 15.60 0.32
CA PRO A 75 -6.69 16.56 1.39
C PRO A 75 -5.49 17.45 1.77
N SER A 76 -4.25 17.07 1.41
CA SER A 76 -3.03 17.82 1.74
C SER A 76 -1.93 17.54 0.72
N SER A 77 -1.12 18.56 0.41
CA SER A 77 -0.01 18.44 -0.53
C SER A 77 1.23 17.72 0.03
N LYS A 78 1.35 17.63 1.36
CA LYS A 78 2.54 17.09 2.06
C LYS A 78 2.52 15.58 2.27
N THR A 79 1.34 14.97 2.18
CA THR A 79 1.14 13.55 2.40
C THR A 79 1.35 12.78 1.09
N ILE A 80 2.01 11.62 1.17
CA ILE A 80 2.21 10.73 0.02
C ILE A 80 1.00 9.79 -0.14
N TRP A 81 0.58 9.59 -1.38
CA TRP A 81 -0.55 8.76 -1.77
C TRP A 81 -0.14 7.84 -2.91
N LYS A 82 -0.51 6.58 -2.81
CA LYS A 82 -0.24 5.56 -3.83
C LYS A 82 -1.53 4.95 -4.34
N ALA A 83 -1.55 4.57 -5.61
CA ALA A 83 -2.69 3.91 -6.23
C ALA A 83 -2.78 2.43 -5.78
N LEU A 84 -3.91 1.99 -5.24
CA LEU A 84 -4.12 0.58 -4.93
C LEU A 84 -4.40 -0.22 -6.20
N LEU A 85 -3.33 -0.71 -6.82
CA LEU A 85 -3.37 -1.58 -7.97
C LEU A 85 -2.23 -2.61 -7.91
N ALA A 86 -2.34 -3.73 -8.63
CA ALA A 86 -1.30 -4.75 -8.69
C ALA A 86 -0.53 -4.68 -10.02
N HIS A 87 0.78 -4.92 -9.95
CA HIS A 87 1.71 -5.02 -11.06
C HIS A 87 2.57 -6.29 -10.89
N PRO A 88 2.81 -7.05 -11.98
CA PRO A 88 3.35 -8.41 -11.91
C PRO A 88 4.75 -8.51 -11.29
N SER A 89 5.51 -7.43 -11.29
CA SER A 89 6.89 -7.39 -10.76
C SER A 89 7.23 -6.19 -9.88
N GLN A 90 6.35 -5.21 -9.76
CA GLN A 90 6.67 -3.91 -9.13
C GLN A 90 5.69 -3.50 -8.03
N ARG A 91 4.56 -4.18 -7.91
CA ARG A 91 3.54 -3.93 -6.88
C ARG A 91 2.71 -5.19 -6.70
N ILE A 92 3.17 -6.08 -5.83
CA ILE A 92 2.58 -7.40 -5.64
C ILE A 92 1.93 -7.43 -4.26
N ALA A 93 0.65 -7.81 -4.22
CA ALA A 93 -0.03 -8.12 -2.96
C ALA A 93 0.38 -9.52 -2.51
N CYS A 94 0.00 -10.53 -3.28
CA CYS A 94 0.26 -11.93 -2.96
C CYS A 94 0.84 -12.67 -4.18
N THR A 95 1.66 -13.67 -3.88
CA THR A 95 2.19 -14.69 -4.79
C THR A 95 1.48 -16.05 -4.60
N SER A 96 0.82 -16.24 -3.46
CA SER A 96 -0.10 -17.34 -3.16
C SER A 96 -1.50 -16.79 -2.84
N ALA A 97 -2.54 -17.62 -3.00
CA ALA A 97 -3.92 -17.17 -2.80
C ALA A 97 -4.12 -16.59 -1.38
N ASN A 98 -4.64 -15.37 -1.30
CA ASN A 98 -4.86 -14.61 -0.07
C ASN A 98 -3.60 -14.45 0.80
N CYS A 99 -2.41 -14.45 0.19
CA CYS A 99 -1.13 -14.32 0.89
C CYS A 99 -0.96 -15.42 1.96
N GLY A 100 -1.13 -16.69 1.58
CA GLY A 100 -0.99 -17.83 2.48
C GLY A 100 0.41 -17.98 3.11
N GLY A 101 1.44 -17.45 2.46
CA GLY A 101 2.80 -17.28 2.97
C GLY A 101 3.03 -15.98 3.75
N GLY A 102 2.00 -15.15 3.92
CA GLY A 102 2.01 -13.94 4.76
C GLY A 102 2.49 -12.68 4.05
N ALA A 103 2.72 -11.62 4.84
CA ALA A 103 3.17 -10.30 4.34
C ALA A 103 4.53 -10.34 3.61
N GLY A 104 5.33 -11.39 3.80
CA GLY A 104 6.60 -11.56 3.09
C GLY A 104 6.44 -11.73 1.57
N GLU A 105 5.23 -12.01 1.10
CA GLU A 105 4.91 -12.05 -0.34
C GLU A 105 4.76 -10.66 -0.97
N ASN A 106 4.54 -9.63 -0.15
CA ASN A 106 4.31 -8.28 -0.63
C ASN A 106 5.58 -7.72 -1.28
N SER A 107 5.43 -7.01 -2.40
CA SER A 107 6.51 -6.22 -3.01
C SER A 107 6.00 -4.84 -3.38
N ASN A 108 6.57 -3.78 -2.77
CA ASN A 108 6.11 -2.39 -2.95
C ASN A 108 4.58 -2.23 -2.80
N TRP A 109 4.00 -3.05 -1.92
CA TRP A 109 2.57 -3.11 -1.70
C TRP A 109 2.07 -1.84 -1.00
N VAL A 110 0.82 -1.48 -1.26
CA VAL A 110 0.25 -0.17 -0.90
C VAL A 110 -0.42 -0.18 0.46
N LEU A 111 -1.00 -1.33 0.83
CA LEU A 111 -1.68 -1.50 2.10
C LEU A 111 -0.70 -2.07 3.13
N LYS A 112 -0.59 -1.40 4.27
CA LYS A 112 0.16 -1.86 5.44
C LYS A 112 -0.59 -2.97 6.19
N PRO A 113 0.12 -3.95 6.78
CA PRO A 113 -0.46 -4.92 7.71
C PRO A 113 -1.11 -4.29 8.94
N ASN A 114 -2.17 -4.93 9.45
CA ASN A 114 -2.84 -4.58 10.71
C ASN A 114 -3.16 -3.08 10.86
N SER A 115 -3.56 -2.43 9.76
CA SER A 115 -3.76 -0.98 9.70
C SER A 115 -5.21 -0.68 9.35
N THR A 116 -5.78 0.30 10.03
CA THR A 116 -7.14 0.78 9.77
C THR A 116 -7.13 1.78 8.64
N TYR A 117 -8.03 1.61 7.69
CA TYR A 117 -8.25 2.53 6.58
C TYR A 117 -9.61 3.22 6.72
N SER A 118 -9.61 4.54 6.68
CA SER A 118 -10.82 5.35 6.72
C SER A 118 -10.97 6.22 5.48
N LEU A 119 -12.20 6.65 5.20
CA LEU A 119 -12.46 7.72 4.26
C LEU A 119 -11.89 9.04 4.77
N LEU A 120 -11.86 10.05 3.89
CA LEU A 120 -11.42 11.41 4.24
C LEU A 120 -12.31 12.08 5.31
N ASN A 121 -13.56 11.65 5.46
CA ASN A 121 -14.48 12.11 6.50
C ASN A 121 -14.34 11.33 7.84
N GLY A 122 -13.40 10.38 7.92
CA GLY A 122 -13.14 9.58 9.12
C GLY A 122 -13.96 8.29 9.24
N ALA A 123 -14.91 8.02 8.35
CA ALA A 123 -15.65 6.75 8.38
C ALA A 123 -14.72 5.56 8.05
N ILE A 124 -14.75 4.51 8.88
CA ILE A 124 -13.87 3.35 8.71
C ILE A 124 -14.35 2.50 7.53
N VAL A 125 -13.43 2.16 6.63
CA VAL A 125 -13.64 1.22 5.52
C VAL A 125 -13.40 -0.20 6.01
N SER A 126 -12.18 -0.50 6.46
CA SER A 126 -11.79 -1.81 6.99
C SER A 126 -10.44 -1.71 7.70
N THR A 127 -10.10 -2.74 8.47
CA THR A 127 -8.74 -2.97 8.98
C THR A 127 -8.13 -4.13 8.21
N THR A 128 -6.91 -3.94 7.69
CA THR A 128 -6.18 -5.00 6.98
C THR A 128 -5.75 -6.11 7.93
N ASN A 129 -5.58 -7.32 7.41
CA ASN A 129 -5.02 -8.43 8.17
C ASN A 129 -3.48 -8.32 8.31
N SER A 130 -2.88 -9.35 8.90
CA SER A 130 -1.42 -9.44 9.08
C SER A 130 -0.62 -9.53 7.78
N SER A 131 -1.26 -9.85 6.66
CA SER A 131 -0.64 -9.89 5.32
C SER A 131 -0.76 -8.57 4.55
N GLY A 132 -1.36 -7.53 5.14
CA GLY A 132 -1.53 -6.24 4.47
C GLY A 132 -2.59 -6.25 3.37
N ILE A 133 -3.61 -7.09 3.47
CA ILE A 133 -4.76 -7.10 2.56
C ILE A 133 -6.04 -6.79 3.34
N PHE A 134 -7.05 -6.21 2.68
CA PHE A 134 -8.30 -5.89 3.36
C PHE A 134 -9.07 -7.14 3.78
N ASN A 135 -9.75 -7.03 4.91
CA ASN A 135 -10.81 -7.97 5.29
C ASN A 135 -12.14 -7.49 4.70
N PHE A 136 -12.91 -8.44 4.16
CA PHE A 136 -14.26 -8.20 3.66
C PHE A 136 -15.29 -8.86 4.59
N PRO A 137 -16.51 -8.30 4.73
CA PRO A 137 -16.98 -7.08 4.07
C PRO A 137 -16.42 -5.80 4.70
N PHE A 138 -16.37 -4.72 3.92
CA PHE A 138 -16.09 -3.37 4.41
C PHE A 138 -17.23 -2.88 5.31
N THR A 139 -16.87 -2.12 6.34
CA THR A 139 -17.82 -1.38 7.17
C THR A 139 -18.43 -0.21 6.41
N THR A 140 -17.62 0.48 5.59
CA THR A 140 -18.06 1.58 4.72
C THR A 140 -17.47 1.37 3.32
N VAL A 141 -18.27 1.58 2.28
CA VAL A 141 -17.80 1.53 0.89
C VAL A 141 -16.88 2.72 0.58
N ILE A 142 -15.95 2.57 -0.36
CA ILE A 142 -14.92 3.59 -0.62
C ILE A 142 -15.47 4.76 -1.45
N GLY A 143 -16.42 4.48 -2.34
CA GLY A 143 -17.02 5.45 -3.25
C GLY A 143 -18.47 5.12 -3.63
N GLY A 144 -18.93 5.70 -4.73
CA GLY A 144 -20.31 5.52 -5.21
C GLY A 144 -20.56 4.18 -5.92
N ALA A 145 -21.81 3.73 -5.91
CA ALA A 145 -22.22 2.53 -6.64
C ALA A 145 -21.94 2.64 -8.15
N GLY A 146 -21.37 1.58 -8.74
CA GLY A 146 -21.05 1.53 -10.17
C GLY A 146 -19.79 2.30 -10.56
N ALA A 147 -19.08 2.89 -9.60
CA ALA A 147 -17.82 3.56 -9.84
C ALA A 147 -16.70 2.53 -10.04
N GLY A 148 -16.41 2.22 -11.32
CA GLY A 148 -15.34 1.31 -11.71
C GLY A 148 -13.96 1.87 -11.40
N VAL A 149 -13.11 1.06 -10.75
CA VAL A 149 -11.76 1.42 -10.32
C VAL A 149 -10.72 0.43 -10.84
N TRP A 150 -9.64 0.93 -11.44
CA TRP A 150 -8.54 0.05 -11.82
C TRP A 150 -7.86 -0.55 -10.59
N THR A 151 -7.76 -1.88 -10.55
CA THR A 151 -7.04 -2.59 -9.50
C THR A 151 -6.04 -3.57 -10.09
N GLY A 152 -6.38 -4.29 -11.15
CA GLY A 152 -5.58 -5.41 -11.63
C GLY A 152 -5.34 -6.49 -10.57
N ILE A 153 -6.23 -6.59 -9.59
CA ILE A 153 -6.19 -7.57 -8.50
C ILE A 153 -7.25 -8.63 -8.79
N ALA A 154 -6.91 -9.91 -8.66
CA ALA A 154 -7.86 -11.01 -8.69
C ALA A 154 -8.60 -11.14 -7.34
N SER A 155 -9.72 -11.86 -7.31
CA SER A 155 -10.53 -12.06 -6.10
C SER A 155 -9.72 -12.59 -4.90
N ASN A 156 -8.67 -13.38 -5.13
CA ASN A 156 -7.80 -13.93 -4.10
C ASN A 156 -6.49 -13.15 -3.89
N TRP A 157 -6.47 -11.85 -4.23
CA TRP A 157 -5.32 -10.95 -4.10
C TRP A 157 -4.09 -11.31 -4.95
N LEU A 158 -4.21 -12.28 -5.86
CA LEU A 158 -3.20 -12.49 -6.89
C LEU A 158 -3.29 -11.41 -7.99
N GLN A 159 -2.31 -11.41 -8.88
CA GLN A 159 -2.31 -10.55 -10.05
C GLN A 159 -3.48 -10.90 -10.99
N GLY A 160 -4.26 -9.89 -11.35
CA GLY A 160 -5.21 -9.90 -12.46
C GLY A 160 -4.69 -9.15 -13.69
N GLY A 161 -5.51 -9.03 -14.73
CA GLY A 161 -5.18 -8.23 -15.92
C GLY A 161 -4.89 -6.77 -15.55
N ASN A 162 -3.92 -6.14 -16.21
CA ASN A 162 -3.34 -4.88 -15.75
C ASN A 162 -2.84 -3.97 -16.88
N CYS A 163 -3.36 -4.08 -18.09
CA CYS A 163 -2.99 -3.20 -19.21
C CYS A 163 -1.48 -3.16 -19.50
N THR A 164 -0.87 -4.36 -19.56
CA THR A 164 0.57 -4.54 -19.77
C THR A 164 1.37 -3.74 -18.73
N GLY A 165 1.10 -4.01 -17.45
CA GLY A 165 1.76 -3.31 -16.35
C GLY A 165 1.39 -1.83 -16.25
N TRP A 166 0.18 -1.47 -16.66
CA TRP A 166 -0.37 -0.12 -16.64
C TRP A 166 0.38 0.87 -17.54
N THR A 167 0.92 0.36 -18.65
CA THR A 167 1.69 1.17 -19.60
C THR A 167 0.94 1.40 -20.91
N LEU A 168 -0.06 0.58 -21.23
CA LEU A 168 -0.76 0.63 -22.51
C LEU A 168 -2.25 0.88 -22.35
N ALA A 169 -2.81 1.64 -23.30
CA ALA A 169 -4.24 1.80 -23.51
C ALA A 169 -4.59 1.07 -24.81
N ASP A 170 -4.83 -0.24 -24.70
CA ASP A 170 -5.06 -1.14 -25.82
C ASP A 170 -6.35 -1.96 -25.63
N SER A 171 -6.57 -2.96 -26.49
CA SER A 171 -7.74 -3.85 -26.41
C SER A 171 -7.61 -4.95 -25.36
N SER A 172 -6.50 -5.01 -24.60
CA SER A 172 -6.37 -5.97 -23.50
C SER A 172 -7.34 -5.63 -22.37
N LEU A 173 -7.61 -6.62 -21.53
CA LEU A 173 -8.52 -6.49 -20.41
C LEU A 173 -7.73 -6.36 -19.11
N ALA A 174 -8.19 -5.46 -18.23
CA ALA A 174 -7.69 -5.35 -16.87
C ALA A 174 -8.80 -5.48 -15.84
N ALA A 175 -8.44 -5.98 -14.66
CA ALA A 175 -9.37 -6.18 -13.57
C ALA A 175 -9.77 -4.84 -12.95
N VAL A 176 -11.07 -4.69 -12.72
CA VAL A 176 -11.72 -3.49 -12.20
C VAL A 176 -12.51 -3.86 -10.96
N GLY A 177 -12.35 -3.06 -9.90
CA GLY A 177 -13.20 -3.09 -8.71
C GLY A 177 -14.39 -2.13 -8.81
N ASN A 178 -15.35 -2.25 -7.90
CA ASN A 178 -16.50 -1.36 -7.77
C ASN A 178 -16.44 -0.60 -6.44
N ALA A 179 -16.19 0.71 -6.47
CA ALA A 179 -16.00 1.50 -5.24
C ALA A 179 -17.21 1.54 -4.31
N GLY A 180 -18.40 1.31 -4.83
CA GLY A 180 -19.63 1.26 -4.04
C GLY A 180 -20.01 -0.13 -3.55
N ASP A 181 -19.12 -1.13 -3.68
CA ASP A 181 -19.34 -2.47 -3.14
C ASP A 181 -18.56 -2.67 -1.83
N SER A 182 -19.14 -3.39 -0.88
CA SER A 182 -18.49 -3.69 0.41
C SER A 182 -17.86 -5.08 0.44
N THR A 183 -18.07 -5.91 -0.56
CA THR A 183 -17.51 -7.25 -0.68
C THR A 183 -16.22 -7.22 -1.49
N MET A 184 -15.71 -8.40 -1.83
CA MET A 184 -14.55 -8.58 -2.69
C MET A 184 -14.68 -7.91 -4.07
N GLN A 185 -15.90 -7.60 -4.51
CA GLN A 185 -16.12 -6.82 -5.73
C GLN A 185 -15.53 -5.40 -5.65
N ALA A 186 -15.29 -4.87 -4.45
CA ALA A 186 -14.60 -3.61 -4.27
C ALA A 186 -13.22 -3.60 -4.96
N ILE A 187 -12.56 -4.76 -5.05
CA ILE A 187 -11.26 -4.91 -5.73
C ILE A 187 -11.34 -5.72 -7.03
N ASN A 188 -12.32 -6.61 -7.19
CA ASN A 188 -12.44 -7.49 -8.36
C ASN A 188 -13.92 -7.73 -8.69
N TRP A 189 -14.50 -6.84 -9.49
CA TRP A 189 -15.90 -6.89 -9.92
C TRP A 189 -16.04 -7.42 -11.35
N THR A 190 -15.27 -6.84 -12.27
CA THR A 190 -15.35 -7.15 -13.70
C THR A 190 -14.00 -6.89 -14.37
N ASN A 191 -13.94 -7.07 -15.68
CA ASN A 191 -12.82 -6.61 -16.50
C ASN A 191 -13.27 -5.50 -17.45
N SER A 192 -12.37 -4.57 -17.73
CA SER A 192 -12.60 -3.50 -18.70
C SER A 192 -11.43 -3.42 -19.68
N VAL A 193 -11.72 -3.01 -20.91
CA VAL A 193 -10.69 -2.76 -21.93
C VAL A 193 -9.80 -1.59 -21.51
N CYS A 194 -8.51 -1.68 -21.79
CA CYS A 194 -7.52 -0.71 -21.32
C CYS A 194 -7.65 0.67 -21.96
N THR A 195 -8.42 0.81 -23.04
CA THR A 195 -8.83 2.10 -23.60
C THR A 195 -9.96 2.79 -22.82
N SER A 196 -10.68 2.08 -21.93
CA SER A 196 -11.75 2.66 -21.12
C SER A 196 -11.20 3.54 -20.00
N GLY A 197 -11.94 4.58 -19.63
CA GLY A 197 -11.65 5.36 -18.42
C GLY A 197 -12.20 4.67 -17.18
N SER A 198 -11.34 4.44 -16.17
CA SER A 198 -11.75 4.03 -14.81
C SER A 198 -11.06 4.89 -13.75
N LEU A 199 -11.60 4.91 -12.54
CA LEU A 199 -11.06 5.66 -11.40
C LEU A 199 -9.87 4.93 -10.76
N LEU A 200 -9.24 5.55 -9.76
CA LEU A 200 -8.19 4.96 -8.93
C LEU A 200 -8.58 5.02 -7.45
N TYR A 201 -8.25 3.99 -6.69
CA TYR A 201 -8.16 4.10 -5.24
C TYR A 201 -6.82 4.70 -4.86
N CYS A 202 -6.85 5.81 -4.12
CA CYS A 202 -5.66 6.50 -3.65
C CYS A 202 -5.52 6.31 -2.15
N VAL A 203 -4.39 5.74 -1.74
CA VAL A 203 -4.15 5.29 -0.37
C VAL A 203 -2.98 6.06 0.24
N GLU A 204 -3.22 6.63 1.41
CA GLU A 204 -2.22 7.33 2.21
C GLU A 204 -1.07 6.40 2.62
N GLN A 205 0.15 6.91 2.64
CA GLN A 205 1.36 6.18 3.03
C GLN A 205 1.89 6.62 4.39
#